data_AF-A0A967MX81-F1
#
_entry.id   AF-A0A967MX81-F1
#
_cell.length_a   1.000
_cell.length_b   1.000
_cell.length_c   1.000
_cell.angle_alpha   90.00
_cell.angle_beta   90.00
_cell.angle_gamma   90.00
#
_symmetry.space_group_name_H-M   'P 1'
#
loop_
_entity.id
_entity.type
_entity.pdbx_description
1 polymer ?
#
loop_
_entity_poly.entity_id
_entity_poly.type
_entity_poly.pdbx_seq_one_letter_code
_entity_poly.pdbx_strand_id
1 'polypeptide(L)' 'TAEAALGAGRGSAKDLAHVLIAAARFAGAPARFVGGYVWRGADAADEPFAAHAWVETWIPGVGWVGFDPASGAWSPV' A
#
# COMPACT_ATOMS: atom_id res chain seq x y z
N THR A 1 12.89 -4.65 5.41
CA THR A 1 13.26 -3.46 4.63
C THR A 1 12.71 -3.63 3.23
N ALA A 2 12.42 -2.54 2.54
CA ALA A 2 11.87 -2.57 1.17
C ALA A 2 12.76 -3.37 0.21
N GLU A 3 14.08 -3.22 0.30
CA GLU A 3 15.06 -3.97 -0.50
C GLU A 3 14.95 -5.49 -0.27
N ALA A 4 14.94 -5.93 0.99
CA ALA A 4 14.79 -7.35 1.32
C ALA A 4 13.42 -7.89 0.85
N ALA A 5 12.37 -7.08 0.94
CA ALA A 5 11.04 -7.46 0.49
C ALA A 5 10.97 -7.62 -1.05
N LEU A 6 11.64 -6.74 -1.78
CA LEU A 6 11.78 -6.85 -3.23
C LEU A 6 12.54 -8.13 -3.62
N GLY A 7 13.65 -8.43 -2.96
CA GLY A 7 14.44 -9.64 -3.22
C GLY A 7 13.69 -10.94 -2.86
N ALA A 8 12.87 -10.92 -1.81
CA ALA A 8 12.14 -12.10 -1.33
C ALA A 8 10.74 -12.27 -1.93
N GLY A 9 10.21 -11.27 -2.64
CA GLY A 9 8.82 -11.25 -3.12
C GLY A 9 7.76 -11.18 -2.01
N ARG A 10 8.15 -10.87 -0.77
CA ARG A 10 7.26 -10.76 0.40
C ARG A 10 7.85 -9.82 1.44
N GLY A 11 7.00 -9.13 2.20
CA GLY A 11 7.42 -8.23 3.27
C GLY A 11 6.23 -7.72 4.08
N SER A 12 6.48 -6.80 5.01
CA SER A 12 5.39 -6.10 5.68
C SER A 12 4.64 -5.18 4.71
N ALA A 13 3.42 -4.78 5.04
CA ALA A 13 2.66 -3.78 4.26
C ALA A 13 3.47 -2.50 4.01
N LYS A 14 4.21 -2.05 5.03
CA LYS A 14 5.13 -0.91 4.91
C LYS A 14 6.26 -1.18 3.90
N ASP A 15 6.92 -2.34 3.96
CA ASP A 15 8.01 -2.66 3.04
C ASP A 15 7.50 -2.71 1.59
N LEU A 16 6.38 -3.40 1.37
CA LEU A 16 5.76 -3.53 0.05
C LEU A 16 5.27 -2.18 -0.49
N ALA A 17 4.71 -1.32 0.36
CA ALA A 17 4.33 0.04 -0.02
C ALA A 17 5.54 0.85 -0.50
N HIS A 18 6.69 0.76 0.18
CA HIS A 18 7.90 1.45 -0.27
C HIS A 18 8.44 0.90 -1.59
N VAL A 19 8.37 -0.41 -1.82
CA VAL A 19 8.72 -1.02 -3.11
C VAL A 19 7.85 -0.46 -4.23
N LEU A 20 6.53 -0.44 -4.02
CA LEU A 20 5.59 0.06 -5.04
C LEU A 20 5.74 1.57 -5.27
N ILE A 21 5.98 2.38 -4.24
CA ILE A 21 6.28 3.82 -4.40
C ILE A 21 7.54 4.03 -5.25
N ALA A 22 8.60 3.26 -4.98
CA ALA A 22 9.84 3.36 -5.74
C ALA A 22 9.60 2.99 -7.21
N ALA A 23 8.86 1.91 -7.48
CA ALA A 23 8.50 1.49 -8.83
C ALA A 23 7.64 2.52 -9.57
N ALA A 24 6.59 3.06 -8.93
CA ALA A 24 5.72 4.08 -9.53
C ALA A 24 6.50 5.35 -9.88
N ARG A 25 7.35 5.84 -8.96
CA ARG A 25 8.19 7.01 -9.21
C ARG A 25 9.22 6.77 -10.30
N PHE A 26 9.80 5.57 -10.36
CA PHE A 26 10.69 5.18 -11.45
C PHE A 26 9.98 5.20 -12.81
N ALA A 27 8.70 4.82 -12.85
CA ALA A 27 7.84 4.90 -14.04
C ALA A 27 7.31 6.31 -14.34
N GLY A 28 7.72 7.33 -13.58
CA GLY A 28 7.28 8.73 -13.77
C GLY A 28 5.92 9.06 -13.16
N ALA A 29 5.31 8.16 -12.39
CA ALA A 29 4.04 8.41 -11.71
C ALA A 29 4.28 9.01 -10.31
N PRO A 30 3.60 10.13 -9.96
CA PRO A 30 3.60 10.63 -8.59
C PRO A 30 3.00 9.60 -7.64
N ALA A 31 3.75 9.20 -6.61
CA ALA A 31 3.29 8.25 -5.60
C ALA A 31 3.65 8.70 -4.18
N ARG A 32 2.78 8.41 -3.21
CA ARG A 32 2.93 8.74 -1.79
C ARG A 32 2.62 7.56 -0.88
N PHE A 33 3.29 7.55 0.27
CA PHE A 33 3.04 6.60 1.35
C PHE A 33 1.82 7.04 2.15
N VAL A 34 0.94 6.09 2.45
CA VAL A 34 -0.21 6.33 3.33
C VAL A 34 -0.17 5.31 4.46
N GLY A 35 -0.26 5.83 5.69
CA GLY A 35 -0.40 5.03 6.90
C GLY A 35 -1.78 5.27 7.51
N GLY A 36 -2.41 4.21 8.00
CA GLY A 36 -3.73 4.28 8.60
C GLY A 36 -4.11 2.97 9.27
N TYR A 37 -5.41 2.71 9.34
CA TYR A 37 -5.96 1.49 9.91
C TYR A 37 -6.89 0.81 8.92
N VAL A 38 -6.85 -0.51 8.86
CA VAL A 38 -7.80 -1.33 8.09
C VAL A 38 -8.71 -2.11 9.02
N TRP A 39 -9.98 -2.19 8.64
CA TRP A 39 -10.96 -3.02 9.32
C TRP A 39 -10.68 -4.50 9.04
N ARG A 40 -10.54 -5.30 10.10
CA ARG A 40 -10.28 -6.75 10.02
C ARG A 40 -11.54 -7.63 10.14
N GLY A 41 -12.71 -7.02 10.25
CA GLY A 41 -13.95 -7.75 10.49
C GLY A 41 -14.38 -7.71 11.96
N ALA A 42 -15.67 -7.96 12.20
CA ALA A 42 -16.22 -8.05 13.55
C ALA A 42 -15.68 -9.27 14.34
N ASP A 43 -15.18 -10.29 13.63
CA ASP A 43 -14.61 -11.50 14.22
C ASP A 43 -13.22 -11.28 14.83
N ALA A 44 -12.55 -10.17 14.50
CA ALA A 44 -11.33 -9.72 15.16
C ALA A 44 -11.69 -9.00 16.47
N ALA A 45 -12.36 -9.71 17.38
CA ALA A 45 -13.09 -9.17 18.53
C ALA A 45 -12.28 -8.20 19.41
N ASP A 46 -10.99 -8.44 19.59
CA ASP A 46 -10.13 -7.64 20.47
C ASP A 46 -9.46 -6.45 19.73
N GLU A 47 -9.22 -6.57 18.43
CA GLU A 47 -8.56 -5.55 17.60
C GLU A 47 -9.17 -5.49 16.19
N PRO A 48 -10.36 -4.90 16.05
CA PRO A 48 -11.07 -4.88 14.77
C PRO A 48 -10.45 -3.92 13.75
N PHE A 49 -9.51 -3.08 14.19
CA PHE A 49 -8.70 -2.21 13.35
C PHE A 49 -7.22 -2.51 13.57
N ALA A 50 -6.47 -2.68 12.49
CA ALA A 50 -5.03 -2.86 12.56
C ALA A 50 -4.29 -1.78 11.79
N ALA A 51 -3.17 -1.32 12.34
CA ALA A 51 -2.26 -0.42 11.64
C ALA A 51 -1.83 -1.04 10.31
N HIS A 52 -1.90 -0.24 9.26
CA HIS A 52 -1.62 -0.68 7.89
C HIS A 52 -0.99 0.43 7.08
N ALA A 53 -0.37 0.05 5.96
CA ALA A 53 0.26 0.98 5.04
C ALA A 53 -0.01 0.58 3.60
N TRP A 54 -0.30 1.57 2.76
CA TRP A 54 -0.54 1.40 1.34
C TRP A 54 0.08 2.55 0.54
N VAL A 55 -0.14 2.53 -0.77
CA VAL A 55 0.38 3.54 -1.71
C VAL A 55 -0.77 4.25 -2.36
N GLU A 56 -0.66 5.55 -2.54
CA GLU A 56 -1.51 6.27 -3.49
C GLU A 56 -0.64 6.76 -4.64
N THR A 57 -1.08 6.53 -5.87
CA THR A 57 -0.42 7.02 -7.08
C THR A 57 -1.40 7.80 -7.95
N TRP A 58 -0.90 8.82 -8.63
CA TRP A 58 -1.70 9.62 -9.54
C TRP A 58 -1.85 8.92 -10.89
N ILE A 59 -3.10 8.75 -11.32
CA ILE A 59 -3.47 8.19 -12.62
C ILE A 59 -4.10 9.29 -13.47
N PRO A 60 -3.53 9.65 -14.64
CA PRO A 60 -4.11 10.65 -15.53
C PRO A 60 -5.58 10.34 -15.86
N GLY A 61 -6.46 11.33 -15.67
CA GLY A 61 -7.90 11.20 -15.92
C GLY A 61 -8.71 10.56 -14.78
N VAL A 62 -8.06 9.97 -13.77
CA VAL A 62 -8.74 9.36 -12.60
C VAL A 62 -8.42 10.14 -11.31
N GLY A 63 -7.20 10.62 -11.17
CA GLY A 63 -6.73 11.29 -9.96
C GLY A 63 -5.91 10.36 -9.07
N TRP A 64 -6.03 10.52 -7.75
CA TRP A 64 -5.34 9.65 -6.79
C TRP A 64 -6.06 8.31 -6.66
N VAL A 65 -5.30 7.23 -6.79
CA VAL A 65 -5.80 5.86 -6.60
C VAL A 65 -4.93 5.18 -5.56
N GLY A 66 -5.57 4.64 -4.52
CA GLY A 66 -4.95 3.82 -3.49
C GLY A 66 -4.76 2.38 -3.97
N PHE A 67 -3.58 1.83 -3.72
CA PHE A 67 -3.18 0.45 -3.98
C PHE A 67 -2.57 -0.14 -2.72
N ASP A 68 -3.09 -1.28 -2.29
CA ASP A 68 -2.55 -2.08 -1.19
C ASP A 68 -1.77 -3.27 -1.75
N PRO A 69 -0.42 -3.20 -1.79
CA PRO A 69 0.40 -4.27 -2.33
C PRO A 69 0.44 -5.52 -1.45
N ALA A 70 -0.05 -5.46 -0.20
CA ALA A 70 -0.11 -6.61 0.70
C ALA A 70 -1.36 -7.48 0.44
N SER A 71 -2.44 -6.89 -0.05
CA SER A 71 -3.72 -7.58 -0.33
C SER A 71 -4.07 -7.63 -1.82
N GLY A 72 -3.46 -6.78 -2.66
CA GLY A 72 -3.84 -6.59 -4.06
C GLY A 72 -5.06 -5.69 -4.26
N ALA A 73 -5.63 -5.14 -3.18
CA ALA A 73 -6.78 -4.24 -3.25
C ALA A 73 -6.41 -2.86 -3.82
N TRP A 74 -7.38 -2.19 -4.44
CA TRP A 74 -7.23 -0.81 -4.90
C TRP A 74 -8.57 -0.07 -4.89
N SER A 75 -8.53 1.26 -4.74
CA SER A 75 -9.70 2.13 -4.78
C SER A 75 -9.31 3.55 -5.17
N PRO A 76 -10.12 4.27 -5.97
CA PRO A 76 -10.01 5.73 -6.06
C PRO A 76 -10.12 6.39 -4.68
N VAL A 77 -9.45 7.54 -4.52
CA VAL A 77 -9.42 8.36 -3.30
C VAL A 77 -10.28 9.61 -3.49
#